data_AF-A0A1Y3TDA9-F1
#
_entry.id   AF-A0A1Y3TDA9-F1
#
_cell.length_a   1.000
_cell.length_b   1.000
_cell.length_c   1.000
_cell.angle_alpha   90.00
_cell.angle_beta   90.00
_cell.angle_gamma   90.00
#
_symmetry.space_group_name_H-M   'P 1'
#
loop_
_entity.id
_entity.type
_entity.pdbx_description
1 polymer ?
#
loop_
_entity_poly.entity_id
_entity_poly.type
_entity_poly.pdbx_seq_one_letter_code
_entity_poly.pdbx_strand_id
1 'polypeptide(L)'
;MAIQHSWAYTHTSFDAEKFLKATRNEFQLVSQRPHQSKKNPEEKGVSVILLIAHDDNDYGMDKNGNKRENNVLNTFDVTILNGETSIPFRKGEKVSLGNYLPEKSYVIGFDLILRFDSIRKAGDAK
;
A
#
# COMPACT_ATOMS: atom_id res chain seq x y z
N MET A 1 19.00 31.13 0.95
CA MET A 1 19.39 30.55 -0.35
C MET A 1 18.84 29.14 -0.44
N ALA A 2 18.08 28.82 -1.48
CA ALA A 2 17.68 27.46 -1.78
C ALA A 2 18.74 26.78 -2.66
N ILE A 3 18.89 25.46 -2.52
CA ILE A 3 19.79 24.65 -3.35
C ILE A 3 19.23 24.61 -4.79
N GLN A 4 20.05 24.96 -5.79
CA GLN A 4 19.65 25.14 -7.20
C GLN A 4 19.08 23.85 -7.84
N HIS A 5 19.50 22.68 -7.37
CA HIS A 5 19.02 21.37 -7.83
C HIS A 5 18.47 20.54 -6.65
N SER A 6 17.63 21.16 -5.81
CA SER A 6 17.06 20.50 -4.63
C SER A 6 16.39 19.15 -4.94
N TRP A 7 15.75 19.02 -6.11
CA TRP A 7 15.15 17.76 -6.57
C TRP A 7 16.14 16.58 -6.62
N ALA A 8 17.43 16.81 -6.84
CA ALA A 8 18.45 15.77 -6.85
C ALA A 8 18.82 15.26 -5.44
N TYR A 9 18.45 16.03 -4.41
CA TYR A 9 18.71 15.74 -3.01
C TYR A 9 17.42 15.46 -2.21
N THR A 10 16.26 15.50 -2.86
CA THR A 10 14.95 15.21 -2.26
C THR A 10 14.56 13.76 -2.49
N HIS A 11 14.13 13.09 -1.43
CA HIS A 11 13.55 11.76 -1.50
C HIS A 11 12.06 11.82 -1.14
N THR A 12 11.23 11.24 -2.00
CA THR A 12 9.78 11.09 -1.74
C THR A 12 9.50 9.67 -1.26
N SER A 13 8.91 9.55 -0.09
CA SER A 13 8.51 8.28 0.50
C SER A 13 7.01 8.22 0.74
N PHE A 14 6.48 7.01 0.81
CA PHE A 14 5.07 6.79 1.16
C PHE A 14 4.91 6.75 2.69
N ASP A 15 3.95 7.51 3.21
CA ASP A 15 3.61 7.51 4.64
C ASP A 15 2.66 6.35 4.97
N ALA A 16 3.24 5.16 5.12
CA ALA A 16 2.47 3.94 5.38
C ALA A 16 1.74 3.97 6.72
N GLU A 17 2.34 4.57 7.77
CA GLU A 17 1.69 4.63 9.08
C GLU A 17 0.40 5.45 9.01
N LYS A 18 0.47 6.65 8.41
CA LYS A 18 -0.70 7.49 8.21
C LYS A 18 -1.74 6.80 7.35
N PHE A 19 -1.33 6.16 6.24
CA PHE A 19 -2.23 5.46 5.34
C PHE A 19 -2.95 4.29 6.03
N LEU A 20 -2.21 3.44 6.74
CA LEU A 20 -2.78 2.29 7.45
C LEU A 20 -3.69 2.73 8.60
N LYS A 21 -3.35 3.82 9.29
CA LYS A 21 -4.22 4.40 10.33
C LYS A 21 -5.52 4.92 9.74
N ALA A 22 -5.45 5.69 8.65
CA ALA A 22 -6.61 6.25 7.97
C ALA A 22 -7.56 5.17 7.44
N THR A 23 -6.99 4.10 6.89
CA THR A 23 -7.76 2.98 6.31
C THR A 23 -8.12 1.90 7.32
N ARG A 24 -7.81 2.12 8.61
CA ARG A 24 -7.95 1.17 9.72
C ARG A 24 -7.20 -0.15 9.49
N ASN A 25 -6.31 -0.18 8.50
CA ASN A 25 -5.61 -1.36 8.02
C ASN A 25 -6.59 -2.53 7.76
N GLU A 26 -7.79 -2.24 7.27
CA GLU A 26 -8.81 -3.22 6.94
C GLU A 26 -9.16 -3.10 5.45
N PHE A 27 -8.73 -4.09 4.68
CA PHE A 27 -8.91 -4.13 3.24
C PHE A 27 -9.62 -5.40 2.81
N GLN A 28 -10.30 -5.38 1.67
CA GLN A 28 -10.89 -6.59 1.09
C GLN A 28 -10.03 -7.12 -0.06
N LEU A 29 -9.68 -8.41 -0.02
CA LEU A 29 -8.88 -9.04 -1.06
C LEU A 29 -9.68 -9.14 -2.37
N VAL A 30 -9.17 -8.56 -3.45
CA VAL A 30 -9.80 -8.61 -4.77
C VAL A 30 -9.19 -9.72 -5.63
N SER A 31 -7.87 -9.83 -5.63
CA SER A 31 -7.14 -10.88 -6.36
C SER A 31 -5.72 -11.03 -5.82
N GLN A 32 -5.08 -12.14 -6.16
CA GLN A 32 -3.67 -12.40 -5.84
C GLN A 32 -2.98 -13.09 -7.03
N ARG A 33 -1.69 -12.84 -7.19
CA ARG A 33 -0.83 -13.52 -8.18
C ARG A 33 0.59 -13.73 -7.61
N PRO A 34 1.28 -14.82 -7.97
CA PRO A 34 2.68 -15.00 -7.61
C PRO A 34 3.53 -13.81 -8.08
N HIS A 35 4.48 -13.40 -7.24
CA HIS A 35 5.45 -12.36 -7.53
C HIS A 35 6.87 -12.91 -7.42
N GLN A 36 7.69 -12.62 -8.42
CA GLN A 36 9.14 -12.82 -8.35
C GLN A 36 9.82 -11.63 -9.02
N SER A 37 10.70 -10.96 -8.28
CA SER A 37 11.46 -9.83 -8.82
C SER A 37 12.45 -10.29 -9.88
N LYS A 38 12.47 -9.57 -11.01
CA LYS A 38 13.44 -9.83 -12.10
C LYS A 38 14.87 -9.41 -11.73
N LYS A 39 15.01 -8.47 -10.80
CA LYS A 39 16.32 -7.92 -10.40
C LYS A 39 16.92 -8.66 -9.20
N ASN A 40 16.06 -9.18 -8.32
CA ASN A 40 16.48 -9.90 -7.12
C ASN A 40 15.61 -11.16 -6.95
N PRO A 41 16.04 -12.33 -7.44
CA PRO A 41 15.24 -13.56 -7.38
C PRO A 41 14.80 -13.99 -5.98
N GLU A 42 15.52 -13.54 -4.93
CA GLU A 42 15.19 -13.78 -3.52
C GLU A 42 13.97 -12.95 -3.06
N GLU A 43 13.64 -11.85 -3.77
CA GLU A 43 12.40 -11.10 -3.55
C GLU A 43 11.23 -11.80 -4.23
N LYS A 44 10.82 -12.91 -3.61
CA LYS A 44 9.66 -13.70 -3.95
C LYS A 44 8.52 -13.43 -2.98
N GLY A 45 7.29 -13.53 -3.49
CA GLY A 45 6.11 -13.36 -2.67
C GLY A 45 4.83 -13.33 -3.51
N VAL A 46 3.85 -12.54 -3.08
CA VAL A 46 2.53 -12.47 -3.70
C VAL A 46 2.12 -11.03 -3.93
N SER A 47 1.80 -10.67 -5.17
CA SER A 47 1.16 -9.39 -5.46
C SER A 47 -0.35 -9.54 -5.27
N VAL A 48 -0.95 -8.65 -4.49
CA VAL A 48 -2.37 -8.64 -4.17
C VAL A 48 -3.00 -7.32 -4.57
N ILE A 49 -4.24 -7.39 -5.03
CA ILE A 49 -5.09 -6.22 -5.24
C ILE A 49 -6.06 -6.15 -4.08
N LEU A 50 -6.10 -5.00 -3.42
CA LEU A 50 -6.89 -4.76 -2.22
C LEU A 50 -7.87 -3.61 -2.46
N LEU A 51 -9.08 -3.76 -1.94
CA LEU A 51 -10.11 -2.72 -1.92
C LEU A 51 -10.11 -2.02 -0.56
N ILE A 52 -10.15 -0.69 -0.57
CA ILE A 52 -10.22 0.14 0.64
C ILE A 52 -11.66 0.14 1.16
N ALA A 53 -11.85 -0.41 2.36
CA ALA A 53 -13.16 -0.52 3.00
C ALA A 53 -13.50 0.71 3.88
N HIS A 54 -12.49 1.35 4.46
CA HIS A 54 -12.62 2.54 5.30
C HIS A 54 -11.54 3.55 4.92
N ASP A 55 -11.84 4.83 5.04
CA ASP A 55 -10.86 5.92 4.95
C ASP A 55 -11.35 7.10 5.78
N ASP A 56 -10.78 7.24 6.98
CA ASP A 56 -11.12 8.26 7.96
C ASP A 56 -10.34 9.57 7.77
N ASN A 57 -9.45 9.65 6.76
CA ASN A 57 -8.65 10.85 6.55
C ASN A 57 -9.48 11.98 5.93
N ASP A 58 -9.31 13.19 6.47
CA ASP A 58 -9.87 14.40 5.85
C ASP A 58 -8.88 14.94 4.80
N TYR A 59 -9.29 14.90 3.54
CA TYR A 59 -8.52 15.44 2.41
C TYR A 59 -8.82 16.93 2.16
N GLY A 60 -9.69 17.54 2.96
CA GLY A 60 -10.06 18.94 2.86
C GLY A 60 -10.95 19.25 1.65
N MET A 61 -10.92 20.51 1.24
CA MET A 61 -11.70 21.02 0.10
C MET A 61 -10.85 21.09 -1.18
N ASP A 62 -11.50 20.99 -2.32
CA ASP A 62 -10.90 21.31 -3.61
C ASP A 62 -10.88 22.84 -3.85
N LYS A 63 -10.33 23.25 -4.98
CA LYS A 63 -10.26 24.67 -5.38
C LYS A 63 -11.63 25.32 -5.65
N ASN A 64 -12.70 24.51 -5.76
CA ASN A 64 -14.06 24.96 -6.02
C ASN A 64 -14.92 24.98 -4.74
N GLY A 65 -14.34 24.64 -3.59
CA GLY A 65 -15.05 24.58 -2.31
C GLY A 65 -15.81 23.26 -2.07
N ASN A 66 -15.64 22.26 -2.93
CA ASN A 66 -16.23 20.94 -2.74
C ASN A 66 -15.36 20.08 -1.83
N LYS A 67 -15.98 19.24 -1.01
CA LYS A 67 -15.24 18.25 -0.21
C LYS A 67 -14.57 17.24 -1.13
N ARG A 68 -13.28 16.97 -0.91
CA ARG A 68 -12.57 15.94 -1.68
C ARG A 68 -13.10 14.55 -1.34
N GLU A 69 -13.23 13.72 -2.36
CA GLU A 69 -13.56 12.30 -2.19
C GLU A 69 -12.45 11.59 -1.41
N ASN A 70 -12.83 10.61 -0.60
CA ASN A 70 -11.89 9.72 0.07
C ASN A 70 -11.60 8.50 -0.82
N ASN A 71 -10.80 7.56 -0.32
CA ASN A 71 -10.39 6.40 -1.11
C ASN A 71 -11.28 5.17 -0.93
N VAL A 72 -12.44 5.28 -0.27
CA VAL A 72 -13.35 4.13 -0.09
C VAL A 72 -13.81 3.63 -1.46
N LEU A 73 -13.83 2.30 -1.65
CA LEU A 73 -14.07 1.61 -2.93
C LEU A 73 -12.95 1.74 -3.98
N ASN A 74 -11.87 2.46 -3.71
CA ASN A 74 -10.69 2.40 -4.58
C ASN A 74 -9.89 1.14 -4.31
N THR A 75 -9.24 0.63 -5.36
CA THR A 75 -8.31 -0.49 -5.27
C THR A 75 -6.87 -0.02 -5.34
N PHE A 76 -5.98 -0.75 -4.66
CA PHE A 76 -4.54 -0.54 -4.73
C PHE A 76 -3.80 -1.87 -4.74
N ASP A 77 -2.60 -1.85 -5.30
CA ASP A 77 -1.75 -3.03 -5.45
C ASP A 77 -0.62 -2.98 -4.41
N VAL A 78 -0.39 -4.10 -3.74
CA VAL A 78 0.79 -4.29 -2.88
C VAL A 78 1.44 -5.62 -3.15
N THR A 79 2.71 -5.75 -2.81
CA THR A 79 3.43 -7.02 -2.83
C THR A 79 3.81 -7.45 -1.43
N ILE A 80 3.40 -8.66 -1.05
CA ILE A 80 3.78 -9.31 0.20
C ILE A 80 5.03 -10.14 -0.06
N LEU A 81 6.18 -9.73 0.47
CA LEU A 81 7.47 -10.40 0.28
C LEU A 81 7.71 -11.45 1.37
N ASN A 82 6.94 -12.54 1.32
CA ASN A 82 6.98 -13.64 2.29
C ASN A 82 7.60 -14.95 1.74
N GLY A 83 8.15 -14.94 0.53
CA GLY A 83 8.72 -16.14 -0.12
C GLY A 83 7.69 -17.13 -0.70
N GLU A 84 6.39 -16.90 -0.47
CA GLU A 84 5.31 -17.77 -0.93
C GLU A 84 4.87 -17.45 -2.36
N THR A 85 4.12 -18.37 -2.98
CA THR A 85 3.48 -18.13 -4.30
C THR A 85 2.00 -17.78 -4.19
N SER A 86 1.40 -17.97 -3.01
CA SER A 86 0.02 -17.60 -2.71
C SER A 86 -0.13 -17.31 -1.22
N ILE A 87 -1.20 -16.59 -0.87
CA ILE A 87 -1.63 -16.36 0.51
C ILE A 87 -2.91 -17.16 0.80
N PRO A 88 -3.13 -17.61 2.04
CA PRO A 88 -4.25 -18.50 2.39
C PRO A 88 -5.60 -17.77 2.53
N PHE A 89 -5.82 -16.71 1.75
CA PHE A 89 -7.03 -15.88 1.79
C PHE A 89 -7.75 -15.89 0.44
N ARG A 90 -9.08 -15.91 0.46
CA ARG A 90 -9.92 -15.90 -0.75
C ARG A 90 -10.36 -14.48 -1.12
N LYS A 91 -10.73 -14.31 -2.39
CA LYS A 91 -11.38 -13.08 -2.85
C LYS A 91 -12.60 -12.78 -1.99
N GLY A 92 -12.71 -11.53 -1.53
CA GLY A 92 -13.77 -11.06 -0.65
C GLY A 92 -13.44 -11.12 0.84
N GLU A 93 -12.39 -11.84 1.25
CA GLU A 93 -11.97 -11.85 2.65
C GLU A 93 -11.33 -10.53 3.06
N LYS A 94 -11.54 -10.15 4.32
CA LYS A 94 -10.93 -8.96 4.91
C LYS A 94 -9.54 -9.29 5.46
N VAL A 95 -8.57 -8.45 5.12
CA VAL A 95 -7.15 -8.61 5.41
C VAL A 95 -6.54 -7.32 5.93
N SER A 96 -5.43 -7.46 6.66
CA SER A 96 -4.59 -6.38 7.17
C SER A 96 -3.16 -6.59 6.73
N LEU A 97 -2.47 -5.49 6.42
CA LEU A 97 -1.07 -5.48 6.03
C LEU A 97 -0.16 -5.33 7.26
N GLY A 98 0.97 -6.04 7.27
CA GLY A 98 1.95 -6.02 8.34
C GLY A 98 3.35 -5.70 7.81
N ASN A 99 4.16 -5.04 8.66
CA ASN A 99 5.58 -4.78 8.42
C ASN A 99 5.86 -4.14 7.05
N TYR A 100 5.49 -2.86 6.91
CA TYR A 100 5.84 -2.08 5.72
C TYR A 100 7.36 -2.06 5.51
N LEU A 101 7.80 -2.28 4.27
CA LEU A 101 9.21 -2.35 3.87
C LEU A 101 9.58 -1.08 3.09
N PRO A 102 9.94 0.03 3.78
CA PRO A 102 10.24 1.31 3.12
C PRO A 102 11.41 1.22 2.15
N GLU A 103 12.45 0.45 2.48
CA GLU A 103 13.65 0.26 1.67
C GLU A 103 13.41 -0.53 0.38
N LYS A 104 12.26 -1.20 0.29
CA LYS A 104 11.82 -1.95 -0.90
C LYS A 104 10.59 -1.33 -1.55
N SER A 105 10.10 -0.21 -1.04
CA SER A 105 8.94 0.50 -1.56
C SER A 105 9.37 1.78 -2.27
N TYR A 106 8.64 2.16 -3.32
CA TYR A 106 9.05 3.26 -4.18
C TYR A 106 7.85 4.16 -4.52
N VAL A 107 8.11 5.46 -4.51
CA VAL A 107 7.21 6.48 -5.07
C VAL A 107 7.89 7.04 -6.31
N ILE A 108 7.33 6.77 -7.49
CA ILE A 108 7.88 7.21 -8.78
C ILE A 108 6.82 8.06 -9.47
N GLY A 109 6.95 9.39 -9.36
CA GLY A 109 5.88 10.29 -9.80
C GLY A 109 4.61 10.07 -8.96
N PHE A 110 3.55 9.58 -9.61
CA PHE A 110 2.29 9.21 -8.95
C PHE A 110 2.13 7.70 -8.77
N ASP A 111 3.07 6.90 -9.27
CA ASP A 111 3.04 5.45 -9.14
C ASP A 111 3.60 5.01 -7.80
N LEU A 112 2.87 4.11 -7.13
CA LEU A 112 3.22 3.54 -5.84
C LEU A 112 3.58 2.06 -6.02
N ILE A 113 4.81 1.70 -5.66
CA ILE A 113 5.23 0.31 -5.51
C ILE A 113 5.38 0.04 -4.02
N LEU A 114 4.35 -0.55 -3.42
CA LEU A 114 4.29 -0.77 -1.98
C LEU A 114 4.59 -2.23 -1.64
N ARG A 115 5.50 -2.44 -0.68
CA ARG A 115 5.90 -3.77 -0.23
C ARG A 115 5.75 -3.92 1.27
N PHE A 116 5.28 -5.09 1.67
CA PHE A 116 5.02 -5.49 3.05
C PHE A 116 5.60 -6.88 3.28
N ASP A 117 5.98 -7.22 4.50
CA ASP A 117 6.46 -8.58 4.80
C ASP A 117 5.29 -9.56 4.99
N SER A 118 4.15 -9.07 5.50
CA SER A 118 3.06 -9.94 5.94
C SER A 118 1.68 -9.39 5.63
N ILE A 119 0.75 -10.33 5.58
CA ILE A 119 -0.68 -10.11 5.45
C ILE A 119 -1.40 -11.11 6.35
N ARG A 120 -2.42 -10.64 7.06
CA ARG A 120 -3.20 -11.43 8.01
C ARG A 120 -4.69 -11.15 7.86
N LYS A 121 -5.54 -11.93 8.51
CA LYS A 121 -6.98 -11.64 8.54
C LYS A 121 -7.23 -10.35 9.33
N ALA A 122 -8.12 -9.50 8.82
CA ALA A 122 -8.49 -8.29 9.54
C ALA A 122 -9.27 -8.65 10.81
N GLY A 123 -9.02 -7.92 11.90
CA GLY A 123 -9.64 -8.17 13.20
C GLY A 123 -8.90 -9.17 14.09
N ASP A 124 -7.93 -9.92 13.56
CA ASP A 124 -6.99 -10.66 14.41
C ASP A 124 -6.07 -9.63 15.09
N ALA A 125 -6.17 -9.52 16.42
CA ALA A 125 -5.37 -8.61 17.22
C ALA A 125 -3.86 -8.86 16.99
N LYS A 126 -3.03 -7.82 17.19
CA LYS A 126 -1.56 -7.96 17.22
C LYS A 126 -1.14 -8.88 18.35
#